data_AF-A0A7K5KE62-F1
#
_entry.id   AF-A0A7K5KE62-F1
#
_cell.length_a   1.000
_cell.length_b   1.000
_cell.length_c   1.000
_cell.angle_alpha   90.00
_cell.angle_beta   90.00
_cell.angle_gamma   90.00
#
_symmetry.space_group_name_H-M   'P 1'
#
loop_
_entity.id
_entity.type
_entity.pdbx_description
1 polymer ?
#
loop_
_entity_poly.entity_id
_entity_poly.type
_entity_poly.pdbx_seq_one_letter_code
_entity_poly.pdbx_strand_id
1 'polypeptide(L)'
;ASKLVLSLLAAALLLHVATALKVGAFNIKAFGDAKMSNQTVANIIVSILSEYDIILVQEVRDADLSAVNKLMDQLNSASGQPYSFLVSIPLGRTSYKEQYLFIYRSDMVSVLESYYYDDGCEPCGTDTFSREPFIVKFSSPTTR
;
A
#
# COMPACT_ATOMS: atom_id res chain seq x y z
N ALA A 1 -3.32 -45.00 -16.94
CA ALA A 1 -4.02 -44.34 -15.80
C ALA A 1 -3.03 -43.76 -14.78
N SER A 2 -2.25 -44.58 -14.07
CA SER A 2 -1.38 -44.14 -12.95
C SER A 2 -0.33 -43.06 -13.31
N LYS A 3 0.37 -43.17 -14.46
CA LYS A 3 1.34 -42.15 -14.90
C LYS A 3 0.70 -40.79 -15.18
N LEU A 4 -0.51 -40.78 -15.76
CA LEU A 4 -1.23 -39.54 -16.07
C LEU A 4 -1.69 -38.84 -14.78
N VAL A 5 -2.19 -39.61 -13.81
CA VAL A 5 -2.56 -39.10 -12.49
C VAL A 5 -1.35 -38.53 -11.75
N LEU A 6 -0.20 -39.22 -11.79
CA LEU A 6 1.04 -38.74 -11.18
C LEU A 6 1.57 -37.47 -11.86
N SER A 7 1.42 -37.37 -13.18
CA SER A 7 1.78 -36.17 -13.95
C SER A 7 0.88 -34.98 -13.64
N LEU A 8 -0.43 -35.21 -13.48
CA LEU A 8 -1.40 -34.19 -13.09
C LEU A 8 -1.21 -33.73 -11.63
N LEU A 9 -0.86 -34.64 -10.71
CA LEU A 9 -0.49 -34.29 -9.35
C LEU A 9 0.82 -33.48 -9.31
N ALA A 10 1.84 -33.91 -10.05
CA ALA A 10 3.09 -33.15 -10.14
C ALA A 10 2.87 -31.76 -10.75
N ALA A 11 2.04 -31.65 -11.81
CA ALA A 11 1.64 -30.37 -12.38
C ALA A 11 0.85 -29.52 -11.39
N ALA A 12 -0.09 -30.09 -10.63
CA ALA A 12 -0.84 -29.37 -9.60
C ALA A 12 0.02 -28.90 -8.41
N LEU A 13 1.02 -29.69 -8.02
CA LEU A 13 2.04 -29.32 -7.03
C LEU A 13 3.00 -28.24 -7.56
N LEU A 14 3.34 -28.28 -8.84
CA LEU A 14 4.10 -27.22 -9.51
C LEU A 14 3.25 -25.98 -9.80
N LEU A 15 1.92 -26.08 -9.86
CA LEU A 15 1.02 -24.91 -9.91
C LEU A 15 0.84 -24.25 -8.54
N HIS A 16 1.21 -24.94 -7.45
CA HIS A 16 1.42 -24.34 -6.14
C HIS A 16 2.74 -23.55 -6.05
N VAL A 17 3.40 -23.25 -7.18
CA VAL A 17 4.48 -22.26 -7.24
C VAL A 17 3.99 -21.01 -6.52
N ALA A 18 4.69 -20.71 -5.42
CA ALA A 18 4.42 -19.59 -4.54
C ALA A 18 4.14 -18.34 -5.39
N THR A 19 2.91 -17.84 -5.31
CA THR A 19 2.59 -16.53 -5.90
C THR A 19 3.49 -15.52 -5.21
N ALA A 20 4.38 -14.89 -5.98
CA ALA A 20 5.29 -13.89 -5.44
C ALA A 20 4.49 -12.71 -4.87
N LEU A 21 4.89 -12.21 -3.71
CA LEU A 21 4.30 -11.03 -3.11
C LEU A 21 4.53 -9.82 -4.02
N LYS A 22 3.46 -9.22 -4.53
CA LYS A 22 3.53 -8.04 -5.39
C LYS A 22 3.63 -6.77 -4.54
N VAL A 23 4.78 -6.11 -4.60
CA VAL A 23 5.04 -4.86 -3.87
C VAL A 23 5.22 -3.70 -4.85
N GLY A 24 4.56 -2.58 -4.60
CA GLY A 24 4.60 -1.40 -5.46
C GLY A 24 4.73 -0.08 -4.71
N ALA A 25 5.09 0.97 -5.44
CA ALA A 25 5.02 2.35 -4.97
C ALA A 25 4.47 3.23 -6.10
N PHE A 26 3.51 4.10 -5.76
CA PHE A 26 2.81 4.94 -6.72
C PHE A 26 2.67 6.35 -6.17
N ASN A 27 3.33 7.31 -6.81
CA ASN A 27 3.07 8.72 -6.56
C ASN A 27 1.82 9.14 -7.35
N ILE A 28 0.76 9.51 -6.62
CA ILE A 28 -0.49 9.99 -7.21
C ILE A 28 -0.57 11.49 -6.97
N LYS A 29 -0.11 12.29 -7.95
CA LYS A 29 -0.03 13.76 -7.88
C LYS A 29 -1.18 14.40 -7.09
N ALA A 30 -0.90 15.01 -5.95
CA ALA A 30 -1.90 15.62 -5.07
C ALA A 30 -3.16 14.75 -4.86
N PHE A 31 -2.98 13.53 -4.35
CA PHE A 31 -4.09 12.63 -4.01
C PHE A 31 -4.92 13.23 -2.86
N GLY A 32 -6.24 13.19 -3.00
CA GLY A 32 -7.20 13.76 -2.04
C GLY A 32 -8.62 13.79 -2.63
N ASP A 33 -9.52 14.51 -1.98
CA ASP A 33 -10.96 14.53 -2.30
C ASP A 33 -11.29 14.89 -3.74
N ALA A 34 -10.61 15.90 -4.30
CA ALA A 34 -10.81 16.32 -5.67
C ALA A 34 -10.54 15.18 -6.67
N LYS A 35 -9.58 14.30 -6.35
CA LYS A 35 -9.25 13.15 -7.19
C LYS A 35 -10.23 12.00 -6.98
N MET A 36 -10.60 11.71 -5.73
CA MET A 36 -11.53 10.63 -5.39
C MET A 36 -13.01 10.97 -5.68
N SER A 37 -13.35 12.23 -5.91
CA SER A 37 -14.68 12.66 -6.38
C SER A 37 -14.88 12.46 -7.88
N ASN A 38 -13.80 12.41 -8.67
CA ASN A 38 -13.88 12.08 -10.09
C ASN A 38 -13.93 10.56 -10.26
N GLN A 39 -15.11 10.01 -10.56
CA GLN A 39 -15.31 8.57 -10.60
C GLN A 39 -14.44 7.85 -11.63
N THR A 40 -14.20 8.45 -12.80
CA THR A 40 -13.31 7.88 -13.81
C THR A 40 -11.89 7.74 -13.29
N VAL A 41 -11.37 8.78 -12.62
CA VAL A 41 -10.02 8.76 -12.04
C VAL A 41 -9.95 7.80 -10.86
N ALA A 42 -10.95 7.82 -9.97
CA ALA A 42 -11.03 6.91 -8.82
C ALA A 42 -11.02 5.44 -9.26
N ASN A 43 -11.79 5.09 -10.30
CA ASN A 43 -11.82 3.74 -10.85
C ASN A 43 -10.45 3.30 -11.40
N ILE A 44 -9.73 4.20 -12.07
CA ILE A 44 -8.37 3.91 -12.56
C ILE A 44 -7.41 3.68 -11.39
N ILE A 45 -7.47 4.51 -10.36
CA ILE A 45 -6.65 4.34 -9.15
C ILE A 45 -6.93 2.98 -8.51
N VAL A 46 -8.20 2.65 -8.26
CA VAL A 46 -8.61 1.36 -7.67
C VAL A 46 -8.08 0.19 -8.50
N SER A 47 -8.22 0.25 -9.83
CA SER A 47 -7.73 -0.81 -10.73
C SER A 47 -6.22 -0.98 -10.69
N ILE A 48 -5.45 0.10 -10.48
CA ILE A 48 -3.99 0.00 -10.33
C ILE A 48 -3.65 -0.59 -8.97
N LEU A 49 -4.27 -0.10 -7.89
CA LEU A 49 -3.94 -0.52 -6.53
C LEU A 49 -4.33 -1.98 -6.26
N SER A 50 -5.41 -2.48 -6.87
CA SER A 50 -5.87 -3.87 -6.70
C SER A 50 -4.90 -4.94 -7.22
N GLU A 51 -3.89 -4.54 -8.01
CA GLU A 51 -2.87 -5.44 -8.54
C GLU A 51 -1.77 -5.80 -7.53
N TYR A 52 -1.72 -5.14 -6.37
CA TYR A 52 -0.61 -5.25 -5.43
C TYR A 52 -1.05 -5.84 -4.09
N ASP A 53 -0.18 -6.66 -3.49
CA ASP A 53 -0.39 -7.16 -2.12
C ASP A 53 0.07 -6.14 -1.07
N ILE A 54 1.08 -5.31 -1.40
CA ILE A 54 1.50 -4.13 -0.64
C ILE A 54 1.77 -3.00 -1.63
N ILE A 55 1.19 -1.83 -1.43
CA ILE A 55 1.48 -0.64 -2.23
C ILE A 55 1.59 0.61 -1.37
N LEU A 56 2.68 1.36 -1.59
CA LEU A 56 2.87 2.69 -1.04
C LEU A 56 2.26 3.73 -1.99
N VAL A 57 1.33 4.54 -1.51
CA VAL A 57 0.83 5.74 -2.18
C VAL A 57 1.50 6.98 -1.59
N GLN A 58 2.06 7.81 -2.47
CA GLN A 58 2.74 9.07 -2.12
C GLN A 58 1.95 10.28 -2.64
N GLU A 59 2.28 11.46 -2.12
CA GLU A 59 1.55 12.73 -2.33
C GLU A 59 0.09 12.71 -1.84
N VAL A 60 -0.18 11.96 -0.76
CA VAL A 60 -1.49 11.99 -0.11
C VAL A 60 -1.64 13.32 0.64
N ARG A 61 -2.68 14.07 0.30
CA ARG A 61 -3.01 15.37 0.91
C ARG A 61 -4.42 15.30 1.47
N ASP A 62 -4.56 14.55 2.56
CA ASP A 62 -5.86 14.12 3.07
C ASP A 62 -5.84 14.01 4.60
N ALA A 63 -5.64 15.15 5.27
CA ALA A 63 -5.37 15.18 6.71
C ALA A 63 -6.52 14.61 7.58
N ASP A 64 -7.76 14.61 7.08
CA ASP A 64 -8.93 14.04 7.74
C ASP A 64 -9.26 12.61 7.27
N LEU A 65 -8.45 12.05 6.37
CA LEU A 65 -8.58 10.71 5.79
C LEU A 65 -9.87 10.48 4.99
N SER A 66 -10.58 11.53 4.60
CA SER A 66 -11.85 11.40 3.87
C SER A 66 -11.67 10.74 2.49
N ALA A 67 -10.65 11.15 1.73
CA ALA A 67 -10.32 10.54 0.44
C ALA A 67 -9.74 9.13 0.58
N VAL A 68 -8.92 8.89 1.60
CA VAL A 68 -8.35 7.56 1.92
C VAL A 68 -9.46 6.58 2.27
N ASN A 69 -10.39 6.95 3.15
CA ASN A 69 -11.53 6.09 3.51
C ASN A 69 -12.38 5.76 2.29
N LYS A 70 -12.70 6.77 1.46
CA LYS A 70 -13.43 6.56 0.20
C LYS A 70 -12.69 5.62 -0.76
N LEU A 71 -11.37 5.74 -0.86
CA LEU A 71 -10.54 4.84 -1.67
C LEU A 71 -10.61 3.41 -1.16
N MET A 72 -10.46 3.22 0.16
CA MET A 72 -10.48 1.90 0.79
C MET A 72 -11.84 1.21 0.65
N ASP A 73 -12.94 1.96 0.78
CA ASP A 73 -14.29 1.44 0.55
C ASP A 73 -14.47 0.93 -0.88
N GLN A 74 -14.03 1.72 -1.88
CA GLN A 74 -14.11 1.33 -3.28
C GLN A 74 -13.20 0.14 -3.60
N LEU A 75 -11.97 0.13 -3.08
CA LEU A 75 -10.99 -0.95 -3.30
C LEU A 75 -11.46 -2.28 -2.70
N ASN A 76 -11.95 -2.27 -1.47
CA ASN A 76 -12.48 -3.47 -0.81
C ASN A 76 -13.75 -3.97 -1.50
N SER A 77 -14.62 -3.07 -1.95
CA SER A 77 -15.84 -3.45 -2.67
C SER A 77 -15.54 -4.05 -4.05
N ALA A 78 -14.54 -3.54 -4.77
CA ALA A 78 -14.24 -3.97 -6.14
C ALA A 78 -13.36 -5.23 -6.23
N SER A 79 -12.42 -5.42 -5.30
CA SER A 79 -11.42 -6.49 -5.40
C SER A 79 -11.87 -7.83 -4.83
N GLY A 80 -12.83 -7.83 -3.89
CA GLY A 80 -13.19 -9.02 -3.12
C GLY A 80 -12.08 -9.53 -2.18
N GLN A 81 -10.99 -8.77 -2.05
CA GLN A 81 -9.86 -9.07 -1.14
C GLN A 81 -9.88 -8.10 0.04
N PRO A 82 -9.44 -8.54 1.23
CA PRO A 82 -9.44 -7.68 2.41
C PRO A 82 -8.20 -6.78 2.41
N TYR A 83 -8.37 -5.53 1.98
CA TYR A 83 -7.35 -4.49 2.09
C TYR A 83 -7.47 -3.73 3.40
N SER A 84 -6.34 -3.57 4.08
CA SER A 84 -6.14 -2.67 5.21
C SER A 84 -5.12 -1.59 4.83
N PHE A 85 -5.00 -0.55 5.66
CA PHE A 85 -4.06 0.53 5.40
C PHE A 85 -3.39 1.03 6.67
N LEU A 86 -2.23 1.66 6.48
CA LEU A 86 -1.51 2.41 7.49
C LEU A 86 -1.04 3.73 6.86
N VAL A 87 -1.34 4.83 7.52
CA VAL A 87 -1.07 6.18 7.01
C VAL A 87 -0.15 6.93 7.97
N SER A 88 0.77 7.71 7.42
CA SER A 88 1.62 8.59 8.22
C SER A 88 0.87 9.83 8.69
N ILE A 89 1.47 10.56 9.63
CA ILE A 89 1.10 11.95 9.88
C ILE A 89 1.41 12.81 8.65
N PRO A 90 0.84 14.02 8.51
CA PRO A 90 1.23 14.97 7.46
C PRO A 90 2.66 15.48 7.67
N LEU A 91 3.55 15.21 6.70
CA LEU A 91 4.98 15.54 6.72
C LEU A 91 5.31 16.62 5.68
N GLY A 92 6.28 17.49 5.97
CA GLY A 92 6.64 18.62 5.10
C GLY A 92 7.24 19.77 5.89
N ARG A 93 8.30 20.45 5.43
CA ARG A 93 8.86 21.59 6.18
C ARG A 93 7.96 22.85 6.20
N THR A 94 7.05 22.95 5.24
CA THR A 94 6.19 24.12 5.05
C THR A 94 4.72 23.79 5.34
N SER A 95 3.81 24.74 5.10
CA SER A 95 2.37 24.48 5.11
C SER A 95 1.95 23.41 4.08
N TYR A 96 2.78 23.14 3.07
CA TYR A 96 2.55 22.08 2.12
C TYR A 96 3.00 20.71 2.68
N LYS A 97 2.03 20.00 3.28
CA LYS A 97 2.22 18.69 3.90
C LYS A 97 1.64 17.57 3.03
N GLU A 98 2.28 16.40 3.08
CA GLU A 98 1.85 15.17 2.41
C GLU A 98 2.00 13.98 3.37
N GLN A 99 1.26 12.90 3.12
CA GLN A 99 1.30 11.66 3.88
C GLN A 99 1.79 10.51 3.00
N TYR A 100 2.41 9.52 3.63
CA TYR A 100 2.64 8.20 3.08
C TYR A 100 1.45 7.30 3.45
N LEU A 101 0.92 6.57 2.48
CA LEU A 101 -0.18 5.63 2.70
C LEU A 101 0.25 4.24 2.22
N PHE A 102 0.45 3.32 3.15
CA PHE A 102 0.60 1.90 2.84
C PHE A 102 -0.77 1.25 2.78
N ILE A 103 -1.08 0.61 1.66
CA ILE A 103 -2.27 -0.24 1.48
C ILE A 103 -1.77 -1.66 1.31
N TYR A 104 -2.37 -2.62 2.01
CA TYR A 104 -1.92 -3.99 2.00
C TYR A 104 -3.06 -4.99 2.18
N ARG A 105 -2.88 -6.19 1.64
CA ARG A 105 -3.80 -7.31 1.81
C ARG A 105 -3.60 -7.95 3.17
N SER A 106 -4.60 -7.82 4.05
CA SER A 106 -4.52 -8.27 5.45
C SER A 106 -4.63 -9.79 5.61
N ASP A 107 -5.03 -10.51 4.55
CA ASP A 107 -4.97 -11.96 4.46
C ASP A 107 -3.59 -12.48 4.03
N MET A 108 -2.73 -11.62 3.47
CA MET A 108 -1.41 -11.98 2.95
C MET A 108 -0.27 -11.55 3.88
N VAL A 109 -0.40 -10.38 4.52
CA VAL A 109 0.64 -9.79 5.38
C VAL A 109 0.04 -9.12 6.62
N SER A 110 0.85 -8.99 7.66
CA SER A 110 0.51 -8.21 8.86
C SER A 110 1.56 -7.15 9.16
N VAL A 111 1.13 -5.99 9.65
CA VAL A 111 2.03 -4.96 10.16
C VAL A 111 2.48 -5.36 11.56
N LEU A 112 3.79 -5.43 11.77
CA LEU A 112 4.38 -5.70 13.08
C LEU A 112 4.74 -4.42 13.82
N GLU A 113 5.24 -3.43 13.09
CA GLU A 113 5.75 -2.18 13.65
C GLU A 113 5.78 -1.10 12.57
N SER A 114 5.68 0.15 12.98
CA SER A 114 5.95 1.30 12.13
C SER A 114 6.58 2.42 12.91
N TYR A 115 7.51 3.14 12.30
CA TYR A 115 8.19 4.28 12.91
C TYR A 115 8.62 5.28 11.84
N TYR A 116 9.07 6.44 12.27
CA TYR A 116 9.64 7.47 11.41
C TYR A 116 11.15 7.46 11.56
N TYR A 117 11.86 7.71 10.46
CA TYR A 117 13.28 7.98 10.54
C TYR A 117 13.47 9.37 11.15
N ASP A 118 14.05 9.41 12.34
CA ASP A 118 14.50 10.65 13.00
C ASP A 118 15.90 10.99 12.46
N ASP A 119 15.97 12.03 11.64
CA ASP A 119 17.20 12.50 11.00
C ASP A 119 17.75 13.79 11.63
N GLY A 120 17.18 14.21 12.76
CA GLY A 120 17.65 15.35 13.53
C GLY A 120 16.54 16.29 13.96
N CYS A 121 16.97 17.45 14.47
CA CYS A 121 16.08 18.44 15.06
C CYS A 121 15.41 19.30 13.97
N GLU A 122 14.09 19.15 13.77
CA GLU A 122 13.31 20.00 12.84
C GLU A 122 13.50 21.52 13.14
N PRO A 123 13.38 22.01 14.40
CA PRO A 123 13.57 23.44 14.69
C PRO A 123 14.99 23.94 14.47
N CYS A 124 15.98 23.05 14.50
CA CYS A 124 17.38 23.39 14.34
C CYS A 124 17.79 23.48 12.85
N GLY A 125 16.92 23.04 11.93
CA GLY A 125 17.18 23.04 10.49
C GLY A 125 18.24 22.03 10.07
N THR A 126 18.52 21.03 10.90
CA THR A 126 19.49 19.96 10.61
C THR A 126 18.85 18.73 9.98
N ASP A 127 17.52 18.71 9.82
CA ASP A 127 16.78 17.66 9.12
C ASP A 127 17.29 17.54 7.68
N THR A 128 17.43 16.31 7.21
CA THR A 128 17.85 15.96 5.84
C THR A 128 16.64 15.81 4.92
N PHE A 129 15.55 15.21 5.39
CA PHE A 129 14.36 14.92 4.61
C PHE A 129 13.23 15.90 4.88
N SER A 130 12.78 16.61 3.85
CA SER A 130 11.56 17.43 3.97
C SER A 130 10.30 16.63 4.37
N ARG A 131 10.29 15.31 4.16
CA ARG A 131 9.26 14.39 4.62
C ARG A 131 9.95 13.14 5.12
N GLU A 132 10.04 13.04 6.43
CA GLU A 132 10.72 12.00 7.17
C GLU A 132 10.26 10.62 6.67
N PRO A 133 11.17 9.72 6.29
CA PRO A 133 10.80 8.38 5.84
C PRO A 133 9.88 7.67 6.83
N PHE A 134 8.74 7.17 6.35
CA PHE A 134 7.83 6.34 7.13
C PHE A 134 8.15 4.86 6.90
N ILE A 135 8.66 4.18 7.92
CA ILE A 135 9.11 2.78 7.87
C ILE A 135 8.01 1.88 8.42
N VAL A 136 7.70 0.81 7.68
CA VAL A 136 6.73 -0.22 8.07
C VAL A 136 7.35 -1.60 7.96
N LYS A 137 7.28 -2.36 9.05
CA LYS A 137 7.74 -3.75 9.11
C LYS A 137 6.56 -4.69 8.90
N PHE A 138 6.57 -5.40 7.78
CA PHE A 138 5.57 -6.43 7.46
C PHE A 138 6.08 -7.82 7.82
N SER A 139 5.17 -8.67 8.31
CA SER A 139 5.33 -10.12 8.35
C SER A 139 4.59 -10.73 7.17
N SER A 140 5.24 -11.64 6.44
CA SER A 140 4.61 -12.42 5.38
C SER A 140 4.92 -13.91 5.61
N PRO A 141 3.91 -14.78 5.73
CA PRO A 141 4.14 -16.22 5.92
C PRO A 141 4.84 -16.91 4.74
N THR A 142 4.82 -16.28 3.57
CA THR A 142 5.27 -16.86 2.30
C THR A 142 6.64 -16.36 1.84
N THR A 143 7.21 -15.34 2.49
CA THR A 143 8.58 -14.87 2.24
C THR A 143 9.44 -15.13 3.47
N ARG A 144 10.40 -16.06 3.36
CA ARG A 144 11.40 -16.37 4.41
C ARG A 144 12.77 -15.82 4.04
#